data_AF-A0A8H6YBQ2-F1
#
_entry.id   AF-A0A8H6YBQ2-F1
#
_cell.length_a   1.000
_cell.length_b   1.000
_cell.length_c   1.000
_cell.angle_alpha   90.00
_cell.angle_beta   90.00
_cell.angle_gamma   90.00
#
_symmetry.space_group_name_H-M   'P 1'
#
loop_
_entity.id
_entity.type
_entity.pdbx_description
1 polymer ?
#
loop_
_entity_poly.entity_id
_entity_poly.type
_entity_poly.pdbx_seq_one_letter_code
_entity_poly.pdbx_strand_id
1 'polypeptide(L)'
;MAKSMRSKVKRSYRANKRETGIYAATEAARLNRLHAKLSAVVSRDKPPQDDEETMEEGEGEELRAEGADQDPTADSMQVDGEGAKKTERISTHGPRGSRREEWRKSKGLTPKPTSQGMNRQGGVAARRKAGRSKRRR
;
A
#
# COMPACT_ATOMS: atom_id res chain seq x y z
N MET A 1 20.78 -48.01 -9.54
CA MET A 1 19.84 -47.19 -10.34
C MET A 1 19.98 -45.72 -9.95
N ALA A 2 20.09 -44.80 -10.91
CA ALA A 2 20.06 -43.37 -10.63
C ALA A 2 18.66 -42.90 -10.22
N LYS A 3 18.57 -41.81 -9.43
CA LYS A 3 17.28 -41.23 -9.03
C LYS A 3 16.77 -40.25 -10.09
N SER A 4 15.48 -40.35 -10.44
CA SER A 4 14.81 -39.41 -11.35
C SER A 4 14.80 -37.97 -10.83
N MET A 5 14.74 -36.99 -11.75
CA MET A 5 14.60 -35.56 -11.44
C MET A 5 13.38 -35.26 -10.57
N ARG A 6 12.28 -36.00 -10.73
CA ARG A 6 11.03 -35.81 -9.95
C ARG A 6 10.95 -36.71 -8.72
N SER A 7 12.03 -37.44 -8.39
CA SER A 7 12.04 -38.28 -7.19
C SER A 7 11.83 -37.45 -5.92
N LYS A 8 10.97 -37.93 -5.02
CA LYS A 8 10.60 -37.20 -3.79
C LYS A 8 11.84 -36.87 -2.95
N VAL A 9 12.74 -37.83 -2.78
CA VAL A 9 13.98 -37.67 -2.01
C VAL A 9 14.89 -36.57 -2.58
N LYS A 10 15.06 -36.47 -3.91
CA LYS A 10 15.89 -35.40 -4.48
C LYS A 10 15.17 -34.05 -4.52
N ARG A 11 13.83 -34.04 -4.55
CA ARG A 11 13.06 -32.79 -4.46
C ARG A 11 13.11 -32.20 -3.05
N SER A 12 12.88 -33.00 -2.00
CA SER A 12 12.97 -32.53 -0.61
C SER A 12 14.37 -32.01 -0.28
N TYR A 13 15.42 -32.74 -0.68
CA TYR A 13 16.80 -32.28 -0.51
C TYR A 13 17.06 -30.91 -1.18
N ARG A 14 16.48 -30.69 -2.38
CA ARG A 14 16.60 -29.40 -3.07
C ARG A 14 15.76 -28.30 -2.42
N ALA A 15 14.59 -28.63 -1.87
CA ALA A 15 13.79 -27.67 -1.10
C ALA A 15 14.57 -27.19 0.13
N ASN A 16 15.10 -28.13 0.94
CA ASN A 16 15.91 -27.81 2.11
C ASN A 16 17.12 -26.93 1.73
N LYS A 17 17.82 -27.24 0.63
CA LYS A 17 18.92 -26.39 0.15
C LYS A 17 18.51 -24.96 -0.21
N ARG A 18 17.30 -24.75 -0.71
CA ARG A 18 16.80 -23.41 -1.03
C ARG A 18 16.42 -22.64 0.21
N GLU A 19 15.87 -23.31 1.22
CA GLU A 19 15.35 -22.68 2.44
C GLU A 19 16.42 -22.44 3.51
N THR A 20 17.28 -23.42 3.77
CA THR A 20 18.27 -23.37 4.86
C THR A 20 19.71 -23.22 4.37
N GLY A 21 19.93 -23.28 3.06
CA GLY A 21 21.26 -23.21 2.46
C GLY A 21 21.67 -21.80 2.05
N ILE A 22 22.84 -21.71 1.43
CA ILE A 22 23.45 -20.48 0.90
C ILE A 22 22.51 -19.76 -0.07
N TYR A 23 21.67 -20.49 -0.80
CA TYR A 23 20.70 -19.93 -1.75
C TYR A 23 19.75 -18.93 -1.07
N ALA A 24 19.24 -19.25 0.13
CA ALA A 24 18.35 -18.36 0.88
C ALA A 24 19.02 -17.01 1.18
N ALA A 25 20.26 -17.04 1.70
CA ALA A 25 21.01 -15.84 2.03
C ALA A 25 21.29 -14.97 0.79
N THR A 26 21.65 -15.59 -0.33
CA THR A 26 21.89 -14.86 -1.59
C THR A 26 20.63 -14.24 -2.17
N GLU A 27 19.49 -14.94 -2.09
CA GLU A 27 18.20 -14.41 -2.54
C GLU A 27 17.73 -13.26 -1.65
N ALA A 28 17.84 -13.40 -0.32
CA ALA A 28 17.51 -12.35 0.63
C ALA A 28 18.36 -11.09 0.41
N ALA A 29 19.68 -11.24 0.24
CA ALA A 29 20.56 -10.11 -0.06
C ALA A 29 20.17 -9.39 -1.37
N ARG A 30 19.79 -10.15 -2.41
CA ARG A 30 19.33 -9.57 -3.67
C ARG A 30 18.02 -8.81 -3.49
N LEU A 31 17.07 -9.35 -2.75
CA LEU A 31 15.79 -8.69 -2.44
C LEU A 31 16.01 -7.40 -1.66
N ASN A 32 16.87 -7.40 -0.64
CA ASN A 32 17.18 -6.21 0.14
C ASN A 32 17.81 -5.11 -0.72
N ARG A 33 18.73 -5.46 -1.62
CA ARG A 33 19.32 -4.50 -2.57
C ARG A 33 18.27 -3.89 -3.50
N LEU A 34 17.33 -4.69 -4.00
CA LEU A 34 16.26 -4.20 -4.86
C LEU A 34 15.31 -3.29 -4.09
N HIS A 35 14.96 -3.67 -2.86
CA HIS A 35 14.15 -2.85 -1.98
C HIS A 35 14.80 -1.49 -1.72
N ALA A 36 16.08 -1.47 -1.35
CA ALA A 36 16.83 -0.22 -1.13
C ALA A 36 16.87 0.68 -2.38
N LYS A 37 16.99 0.09 -3.58
CA LYS A 37 16.92 0.85 -4.84
C LYS A 37 15.54 1.45 -5.06
N LEU A 38 14.48 0.66 -4.83
CA LEU A 38 13.11 1.14 -4.99
C LEU A 38 12.75 2.21 -3.98
N SER A 39 13.13 2.05 -2.71
CA SER A 39 12.92 3.07 -1.69
C SER A 39 13.65 4.36 -2.04
N ALA A 40 14.89 4.29 -2.53
CA ALA A 40 15.62 5.47 -2.98
C ALA A 40 14.95 6.18 -4.16
N VAL A 41 14.37 5.46 -5.13
CA VAL A 41 13.63 6.06 -6.24
C VAL A 41 12.35 6.73 -5.73
N VAL A 42 11.56 6.03 -4.91
CA VAL A 42 10.31 6.56 -4.36
C VAL A 42 10.55 7.80 -3.49
N SER A 43 11.60 7.80 -2.67
CA SER A 43 11.97 8.95 -1.84
C SER A 43 12.42 10.16 -2.67
N ARG A 44 13.01 9.95 -3.86
CA ARG A 44 13.38 11.04 -4.77
C ARG A 44 12.16 11.68 -5.44
N ASP A 45 11.14 10.87 -5.73
CA ASP A 45 9.91 11.33 -6.39
C ASP A 45 8.89 11.93 -5.41
N LYS A 46 9.12 11.80 -4.09
CA LYS A 46 8.27 12.43 -3.08
C LYS A 46 8.62 13.92 -2.99
N PRO A 47 7.70 14.85 -3.30
CA PRO A 47 7.93 16.26 -3.04
C PRO A 47 8.16 16.48 -1.54
N PRO A 48 8.96 17.50 -1.13
CA PRO A 48 9.18 17.79 0.27
C PRO A 48 7.82 18.04 0.93
N GLN A 49 7.44 17.11 1.80
CA GLN A 49 6.25 17.20 2.62
C GLN A 49 6.78 17.42 4.03
N ASP A 50 6.51 18.60 4.57
CA ASP A 50 6.84 19.02 5.93
C ASP A 50 6.11 18.12 6.94
N ASP A 51 6.68 16.95 7.19
CA ASP A 51 6.25 16.05 8.25
C ASP A 51 7.45 15.86 9.19
N GLU A 52 7.53 16.80 10.13
CA GLU A 52 8.35 16.82 11.33
C GLU A 52 8.10 15.56 12.18
N GLU A 53 9.00 14.57 12.09
CA GLU A 53 9.38 13.63 13.17
C GLU A 53 10.47 12.68 12.63
N THR A 54 11.69 13.20 12.48
CA THR A 54 12.89 12.36 12.40
C THR A 54 13.46 12.26 13.81
N MET A 55 13.05 11.24 14.56
CA MET A 55 13.81 10.80 15.74
C MET A 55 15.05 10.04 15.27
N GLU A 56 16.12 10.82 15.23
CA GLU A 56 17.53 10.53 15.45
C GLU A 56 17.88 9.19 16.13
N GLU A 57 18.63 8.36 15.40
CA GLU A 57 19.67 7.42 15.87
C GLU A 57 20.45 7.08 14.59
N GLY A 58 21.61 7.62 14.22
CA GLY A 58 22.87 7.82 14.95
C GLY A 58 23.95 7.08 14.14
N GLU A 59 25.04 7.77 13.77
CA GLU A 59 26.20 7.34 12.93
C GLU A 59 26.01 7.57 11.41
N GLY A 60 26.74 8.44 10.68
CA GLY A 60 28.00 9.14 10.95
C GLY A 60 28.93 8.96 9.75
N GLU A 61 28.84 9.80 8.71
CA GLU A 61 30.01 10.10 7.85
C GLU A 61 29.83 11.41 7.08
N GLU A 62 30.70 12.34 7.44
CA GLU A 62 30.88 13.71 6.97
C GLU A 62 31.69 13.71 5.66
N LEU A 63 31.10 14.19 4.55
CA LEU A 63 31.88 14.71 3.41
C LEU A 63 31.19 15.94 2.82
N ARG A 64 31.62 17.09 3.32
CA ARG A 64 31.49 18.41 2.67
C ARG A 64 32.18 18.39 1.31
N ALA A 65 31.48 18.87 0.28
CA ALA A 65 32.10 19.43 -0.91
C ALA A 65 31.40 20.76 -1.21
N GLU A 66 32.17 21.84 -1.05
CA GLU A 66 31.81 23.21 -1.38
C GLU A 66 31.50 23.37 -2.88
N GLY A 67 30.54 24.24 -3.18
CA GLY A 67 30.23 24.70 -4.52
C GLY A 67 29.24 25.85 -4.43
N ALA A 68 29.77 27.05 -4.21
CA ALA A 68 29.04 28.30 -4.14
C ALA A 68 28.39 28.66 -5.48
N ASP A 69 27.15 29.14 -5.43
CA ASP A 69 26.72 30.32 -6.18
C ASP A 69 25.47 30.91 -5.51
N GLN A 70 25.62 32.14 -5.04
CA GLN A 70 24.53 33.01 -4.60
C GLN A 70 23.99 33.72 -5.84
N ASP A 71 22.67 33.85 -5.98
CA ASP A 71 22.10 35.20 -6.04
C ASP A 71 20.59 35.22 -5.73
N PRO A 72 20.08 36.31 -5.10
CA PRO A 72 18.77 36.34 -4.46
C PRO A 72 17.78 37.26 -5.19
N THR A 73 16.78 36.71 -5.90
CA THR A 73 15.59 37.50 -6.30
C THR A 73 14.40 36.59 -6.60
N ALA A 74 13.45 36.50 -5.67
CA ALA A 74 12.06 36.19 -6.00
C ALA A 74 11.15 36.81 -4.93
N ASP A 75 11.00 38.12 -5.12
CA ASP A 75 9.84 38.95 -4.84
C ASP A 75 8.68 38.35 -4.03
N SER A 76 8.39 39.04 -2.94
CA SER A 76 7.21 38.96 -2.10
C SER A 76 5.90 38.90 -2.89
N MET A 77 5.13 37.82 -2.73
CA MET A 77 3.69 37.86 -2.95
C MET A 77 2.97 37.93 -1.61
N GLN A 78 2.74 39.16 -1.19
CA GLN A 78 1.79 39.54 -0.15
C GLN A 78 0.39 39.04 -0.55
N VAL A 79 -0.19 38.10 0.20
CA VAL A 79 -1.60 37.75 0.08
C VAL A 79 -2.35 38.45 1.20
N ASP A 80 -2.84 39.66 0.92
CA ASP A 80 -3.85 40.30 1.76
C ASP A 80 -5.17 39.56 1.55
N GLY A 81 -5.64 38.89 2.61
CA GLY A 81 -6.86 38.10 2.60
C GLY A 81 -7.47 37.99 3.99
N GLU A 82 -7.89 39.13 4.56
CA GLU A 82 -8.86 39.14 5.65
C GLU A 82 -10.12 38.35 5.23
N GLY A 83 -10.48 37.33 6.01
CA GLY A 83 -11.79 36.66 5.89
C GLY A 83 -11.79 35.21 5.40
N ALA A 84 -10.90 34.35 5.90
CA ALA A 84 -11.00 32.90 5.68
C ALA A 84 -12.20 32.30 6.45
N LYS A 85 -13.42 32.42 5.89
CA LYS A 85 -14.52 31.49 6.20
C LYS A 85 -14.04 30.09 5.83
N LYS A 86 -14.05 29.16 6.79
CA LYS A 86 -13.67 27.75 6.62
C LYS A 86 -14.18 27.22 5.28
N THR A 87 -13.28 27.03 4.33
CA THR A 87 -13.60 26.43 3.04
C THR A 87 -14.06 25.00 3.31
N GLU A 88 -15.35 24.73 3.14
CA GLU A 88 -15.86 23.36 3.13
C GLU A 88 -15.03 22.57 2.11
N ARG A 89 -14.38 21.49 2.54
CA ARG A 89 -13.55 20.67 1.64
C ARG A 89 -14.46 20.11 0.54
N ILE A 90 -14.39 20.69 -0.66
CA ILE A 90 -15.12 20.22 -1.82
C ILE A 90 -14.52 18.87 -2.22
N SER A 91 -15.27 17.78 -1.98
CA SER A 91 -14.89 16.44 -2.45
C SER A 91 -14.86 16.44 -3.97
N THR A 92 -13.67 16.42 -4.56
CA THR A 92 -13.45 16.33 -6.02
C THR A 92 -13.81 14.97 -6.61
N HIS A 93 -14.13 13.99 -5.77
CA HIS A 93 -14.58 12.68 -6.20
C HIS A 93 -16.11 12.63 -6.10
N GLY A 94 -16.77 12.44 -7.24
CA GLY A 94 -18.20 12.16 -7.30
C GLY A 94 -18.57 10.90 -6.50
N PRO A 95 -19.85 10.70 -6.17
CA PRO A 95 -20.27 9.57 -5.35
C PRO A 95 -19.83 8.26 -5.99
N ARG A 96 -19.02 7.47 -5.27
CA ARG A 96 -18.61 6.11 -5.67
C ARG A 96 -19.75 5.13 -5.47
N GLY A 97 -20.91 5.44 -6.07
CA GLY A 97 -22.08 4.60 -6.04
C GLY A 97 -21.89 3.34 -6.86
N SER A 98 -22.59 2.26 -6.50
CA SER A 98 -22.78 1.15 -7.43
C SER A 98 -23.79 1.57 -8.50
N ARG A 99 -23.54 1.23 -9.79
CA ARG A 99 -24.52 1.43 -10.90
C ARG A 99 -25.93 0.93 -10.55
N ARG A 100 -26.03 -0.10 -9.69
CA ARG A 100 -27.30 -0.66 -9.22
C ARG A 100 -28.04 0.27 -8.24
N GLU A 101 -27.32 1.01 -7.41
CA GLU A 101 -27.90 1.97 -6.47
C GLU A 101 -28.38 3.22 -7.20
N GLU A 102 -27.65 3.68 -8.21
CA GLU A 102 -28.05 4.78 -9.08
C GLU A 102 -29.33 4.45 -9.87
N TRP A 103 -29.41 3.25 -10.46
CA TRP A 103 -30.63 2.79 -11.14
C TRP A 103 -31.82 2.65 -10.19
N ARG A 104 -31.60 2.27 -8.93
CA ARG A 104 -32.67 2.22 -7.92
C ARG A 104 -33.12 3.62 -7.53
N LYS A 105 -32.18 4.54 -7.30
CA LYS A 105 -32.48 5.94 -7.00
C LYS A 105 -33.26 6.61 -8.13
N SER A 106 -32.89 6.38 -9.40
CA SER A 106 -33.63 6.90 -10.55
C SER A 106 -35.01 6.28 -10.73
N LYS A 107 -35.22 5.05 -10.24
CA LYS A 107 -36.51 4.37 -10.20
C LYS A 107 -37.30 4.62 -8.91
N GLY A 108 -36.87 5.52 -8.03
CA GLY A 108 -37.54 5.82 -6.75
C GLY A 108 -37.56 4.63 -5.77
N LEU A 109 -36.70 3.63 -5.98
CA LEU A 109 -36.60 2.45 -5.14
C LEU A 109 -35.59 2.68 -4.01
N THR A 110 -35.92 2.21 -2.81
CA THR A 110 -35.02 2.29 -1.63
C THR A 110 -33.68 1.59 -1.91
N PRO A 111 -32.55 2.06 -1.34
CA PRO A 111 -31.27 1.38 -1.50
C PRO A 111 -31.35 -0.06 -0.99
N LYS A 112 -30.57 -0.97 -1.60
CA LYS A 112 -30.56 -2.36 -1.15
C LYS A 112 -29.93 -2.38 0.26
N PRO A 113 -30.56 -2.98 1.27
CA PRO A 113 -29.94 -3.10 2.58
C PRO A 113 -28.65 -3.92 2.44
N THR A 114 -27.55 -3.33 2.87
CA THR A 114 -26.26 -4.03 2.96
C THR A 114 -26.33 -4.99 4.15
N SER A 115 -25.81 -6.19 3.98
CA SER A 115 -25.65 -7.12 5.10
C SER A 115 -24.56 -6.59 6.01
N GLN A 116 -24.96 -6.12 7.19
CA GLN A 116 -24.05 -5.71 8.25
C GLN A 116 -23.79 -6.92 9.16
N GLY A 117 -22.53 -7.11 9.55
CA GLY A 117 -22.12 -8.17 10.47
C GLY A 117 -21.56 -9.43 9.80
N MET A 118 -20.86 -10.21 10.63
CA MET A 118 -20.19 -11.45 10.25
C MET A 118 -21.05 -12.66 10.63
N ASN A 119 -21.07 -13.68 9.80
CA ASN A 119 -21.63 -14.99 10.12
C ASN A 119 -20.68 -15.77 11.05
N ARG A 120 -21.16 -16.89 11.61
CA ARG A 120 -20.39 -17.75 12.53
C ARG A 120 -19.13 -18.38 11.91
N GLN A 121 -18.98 -18.33 10.59
CA GLN A 121 -17.86 -18.83 9.82
C GLN A 121 -16.93 -17.70 9.31
N GLY A 122 -17.08 -16.48 9.84
CA GLY A 122 -16.18 -15.36 9.53
C GLY A 122 -16.42 -14.68 8.18
N GLY A 123 -17.53 -14.94 7.49
CA GLY A 123 -17.91 -14.25 6.25
C GLY A 123 -19.07 -13.27 6.44
N VAL A 124 -19.29 -12.35 5.51
CA VAL A 124 -20.42 -11.40 5.57
C VAL A 124 -21.76 -12.13 5.71
N ALA A 125 -22.60 -11.68 6.65
CA ALA A 125 -23.86 -12.34 6.99
C ALA A 125 -24.87 -12.30 5.83
N ALA A 126 -25.19 -13.46 5.23
CA ALA A 126 -26.23 -13.52 4.22
C ALA A 126 -27.63 -13.26 4.81
N ARG A 127 -28.52 -12.58 4.07
CA ARG A 127 -29.90 -12.28 4.53
C ARG A 127 -30.72 -13.52 4.88
N ARG A 128 -30.43 -14.68 4.28
CA ARG A 128 -31.10 -15.95 4.55
C ARG A 128 -30.07 -17.06 4.64
N LYS A 129 -30.21 -17.93 5.65
CA LYS A 129 -29.33 -19.09 5.90
C LYS A 129 -27.86 -18.68 6.12
N ALA A 130 -27.62 -17.56 6.80
CA ALA A 130 -26.27 -17.15 7.22
C ALA A 130 -25.61 -18.28 8.01
N GLY A 131 -24.43 -18.71 7.56
CA GLY A 131 -23.66 -19.77 8.21
C GLY A 131 -24.19 -21.19 8.06
N ARG A 132 -25.14 -21.44 7.15
CA ARG A 132 -25.49 -22.81 6.76
C ARG A 132 -24.55 -23.27 5.63
N SER A 133 -23.92 -24.43 5.79
CA SER A 133 -23.11 -25.01 4.70
C SER A 133 -23.98 -25.19 3.46
N LYS A 134 -23.46 -24.76 2.30
CA LYS A 134 -24.11 -24.99 1.01
C LYS A 134 -24.09 -26.49 0.76
N ARG A 135 -25.26 -27.15 0.88
CA ARG A 135 -25.40 -28.54 0.45
C ARG A 135 -25.22 -28.52 -1.07
N ARG A 136 -24.12 -29.11 -1.55
CA ARG A 136 -23.88 -29.32 -2.99
C ARG A 136 -25.04 -30.17 -3.49
N ARG A 137 -25.75 -29.67 -4.50
CA ARG A 137 -26.57 -30.52 -5.38
C ARG A 137 -25.67 -30.89 -6.54
#